data_AF-A0A2V6TTI8-F1
#
_entry.id   AF-A0A2V6TTI8-F1
#
_cell.length_a   1.000
_cell.length_b   1.000
_cell.length_c   1.000
_cell.angle_alpha   90.00
_cell.angle_beta   90.00
_cell.angle_gamma   90.00
#
_symmetry.space_group_name_H-M   'P 1'
#
loop_
_entity.id
_entity.type
_entity.pdbx_description
1 polymer ?
#
loop_
_entity_poly.entity_id
_entity_poly.type
_entity_poly.pdbx_seq_one_letter_code
_entity_poly.pdbx_strand_id
1 'polypeptide(L)'
;MRPSGLIALCAMLALGASVAAAEENLIPTDRPSVSTSTVTVPPGALQIESGVEYTRSRLSQGQNEQQFLVDVLLRTGITSRLEARLDMNPLVWLKDADTNIGF
;
A
#
# COMPACT_ATOMS: atom_id res chain seq x y z
N MET A 1 -44.16 1.11 -22.31
CA MET A 1 -43.67 1.07 -20.92
C MET A 1 -42.16 1.27 -20.97
N ARG A 2 -41.64 2.37 -20.40
CA ARG A 2 -40.22 2.75 -20.54
C ARG A 2 -39.37 1.88 -19.61
N PRO A 3 -38.33 1.15 -20.09
CA PRO A 3 -37.52 0.25 -19.26
C PRO A 3 -36.63 0.98 -18.24
N SER A 4 -36.64 2.32 -18.25
CA SER A 4 -35.80 3.19 -17.42
C SER A 4 -35.96 2.95 -15.91
N GLY A 5 -37.15 2.59 -15.45
CA GLY A 5 -37.40 2.33 -14.02
C GLY A 5 -36.75 1.04 -13.52
N LEU A 6 -36.65 0.03 -14.38
CA LEU A 6 -36.09 -1.28 -14.02
C LEU A 6 -34.56 -1.22 -13.96
N ILE A 7 -33.94 -0.46 -14.87
CA ILE A 7 -32.49 -0.22 -14.89
C ILE A 7 -32.06 0.59 -13.65
N ALA A 8 -32.82 1.63 -13.29
CA ALA A 8 -32.53 2.44 -12.11
C ALA A 8 -32.66 1.63 -10.80
N LEU A 9 -33.65 0.74 -10.72
CA LEU A 9 -33.84 -0.16 -9.58
C LEU A 9 -32.71 -1.18 -9.46
N CYS A 10 -32.29 -1.80 -10.58
CA CYS A 10 -31.14 -2.72 -10.60
C CYS A 10 -29.82 -2.02 -10.21
N ALA A 11 -29.61 -0.77 -10.64
CA ALA A 11 -28.44 0.01 -10.26
C ALA A 11 -28.42 0.35 -8.76
N MET A 12 -29.58 0.69 -8.16
CA MET A 12 -29.67 0.92 -6.71
C MET A 12 -29.48 -0.36 -5.89
N LEU A 13 -29.99 -1.50 -6.35
CA LEU A 13 -29.78 -2.81 -5.72
C LEU A 13 -28.31 -3.24 -5.79
N ALA A 14 -27.60 -2.92 -6.87
CA ALA A 14 -26.17 -3.18 -7.01
C ALA A 14 -25.30 -2.31 -6.08
N LEU A 15 -25.72 -1.07 -5.79
CA LEU A 15 -25.02 -0.18 -4.85
C LEU A 15 -25.29 -0.52 -3.37
N GLY A 16 -26.43 -1.14 -3.04
CA GLY A 16 -26.80 -1.47 -1.65
C GLY A 16 -26.18 -2.77 -1.11
N ALA A 17 -25.65 -3.63 -1.97
CA ALA A 17 -25.16 -4.96 -1.59
C ALA A 17 -23.71 -4.97 -1.05
N SER A 18 -22.99 -3.84 -1.07
CA SER A 18 -21.55 -3.79 -0.76
C SER A 18 -21.20 -3.46 0.70
N VAL A 19 -22.16 -3.43 1.63
CA VAL A 19 -21.93 -2.92 3.01
C VAL A 19 -22.03 -3.98 4.11
N ALA A 20 -22.04 -5.26 3.78
CA ALA A 20 -22.17 -6.35 4.76
C ALA A 20 -21.17 -7.49 4.49
N ALA A 21 -19.87 -7.24 4.70
CA ALA A 21 -18.84 -8.26 4.88
C ALA A 21 -17.54 -7.65 5.44
N ALA A 22 -17.59 -6.97 6.59
CA ALA A 22 -16.42 -6.28 7.14
C ALA A 22 -15.69 -7.04 8.27
N GLU A 23 -16.21 -8.16 8.77
CA GLU A 23 -15.67 -8.79 10.00
C GLU A 23 -15.06 -10.19 9.84
N GLU A 24 -15.25 -10.92 8.73
CA GLU A 24 -14.91 -12.35 8.74
C GLU A 24 -13.50 -12.71 8.25
N ASN A 25 -12.75 -11.77 7.67
CA ASN A 25 -11.38 -12.03 7.19
C ASN A 25 -10.50 -10.76 7.27
N LEU A 26 -10.09 -10.37 8.48
CA LEU A 26 -9.07 -9.34 8.63
C LEU A 26 -7.77 -9.84 7.96
N ILE A 27 -7.40 -9.20 6.86
CA ILE A 27 -6.12 -9.45 6.20
C ILE A 27 -5.02 -8.87 7.11
N PRO A 28 -4.02 -9.66 7.54
CA PRO A 28 -2.95 -9.13 8.38
C PRO A 28 -2.21 -8.01 7.63
N THR A 29 -2.10 -6.86 8.29
CA THR A 29 -1.31 -5.74 7.79
C THR A 29 0.14 -5.96 8.20
N ASP A 30 1.05 -5.95 7.22
CA ASP A 30 2.48 -6.04 7.50
C ASP A 30 3.08 -4.65 7.73
N ARG A 31 4.31 -4.64 8.28
CA ARG A 31 5.17 -3.46 8.26
C ARG A 31 5.98 -3.53 6.96
N PRO A 32 5.80 -2.56 6.03
CA PRO A 32 6.56 -2.52 4.79
C PRO A 32 8.06 -2.61 5.06
N SER A 33 8.77 -3.38 4.24
CA SER A 33 10.22 -3.64 4.33
C SER A 33 10.72 -4.33 5.62
N VAL A 34 9.84 -4.81 6.51
CA VAL A 34 10.22 -5.42 7.80
C VAL A 34 9.59 -6.78 8.05
N SER A 35 8.31 -6.96 7.70
CA SER A 35 7.59 -8.22 7.87
C SER A 35 6.88 -8.59 6.58
N THR A 36 6.68 -9.89 6.37
CA THR A 36 5.82 -10.39 5.30
C THR A 36 5.02 -11.56 5.81
N SER A 37 3.71 -11.40 5.85
CA SER A 37 2.76 -12.42 6.22
C SER A 37 2.66 -13.49 5.12
N THR A 38 2.44 -14.74 5.54
CA THR A 38 2.22 -15.87 4.63
C THR A 38 0.75 -16.02 4.21
N VAL A 39 -0.11 -15.11 4.65
CA VAL A 39 -1.55 -15.10 4.35
C VAL A 39 -1.77 -14.36 3.05
N THR A 40 -2.36 -15.05 2.07
CA THR A 40 -2.77 -14.46 0.79
C THR A 40 -4.03 -13.63 0.95
N VAL A 41 -4.07 -12.48 0.27
CA VAL A 41 -5.28 -11.66 0.11
C VAL A 41 -6.38 -12.50 -0.56
N PRO A 42 -7.62 -12.49 -0.02
CA PRO A 42 -8.75 -13.19 -0.63
C PRO A 42 -9.00 -12.77 -2.10
N PRO A 43 -9.50 -13.69 -2.96
CA PRO A 43 -9.82 -13.36 -4.34
C PRO A 43 -10.75 -12.14 -4.45
N GLY A 44 -10.38 -11.17 -5.29
CA GLY A 44 -11.17 -9.95 -5.49
C GLY A 44 -11.03 -8.90 -4.38
N ALA A 45 -10.25 -9.15 -3.33
CA ALA A 45 -9.88 -8.13 -2.36
C ALA A 45 -8.64 -7.35 -2.84
N LEU A 46 -8.56 -6.09 -2.39
CA LEU A 46 -7.43 -5.19 -2.59
C LEU A 46 -6.96 -4.69 -1.23
N GLN A 47 -5.67 -4.86 -0.95
CA GLN A 47 -5.02 -4.31 0.22
C GLN A 47 -3.99 -3.28 -0.23
N ILE A 48 -3.95 -2.17 0.50
CA ILE A 48 -3.01 -1.07 0.30
C ILE A 48 -2.27 -0.87 1.61
N GLU A 49 -0.96 -1.04 1.58
CA GLU A 49 -0.07 -0.77 2.71
C GLU A 49 0.82 0.41 2.33
N SER A 50 1.10 1.29 3.28
CA SER A 50 2.04 2.39 3.08
C SER A 50 2.86 2.63 4.32
N GLY A 51 4.13 2.95 4.13
CA GLY A 51 5.11 3.14 5.18
C GLY A 51 6.01 4.34 4.92
N VAL A 52 6.68 4.77 5.97
CA VAL A 52 7.73 5.79 5.89
C VAL A 52 8.96 5.26 6.59
N GLU A 53 10.10 5.35 5.92
CA GLU A 53 11.40 4.98 6.45
C GLU A 53 12.31 6.21 6.54
N TYR A 54 13.00 6.35 7.67
CA TYR A 54 14.03 7.35 7.88
C TYR A 54 15.32 6.66 8.30
N THR A 55 16.37 6.85 7.49
CA THR A 55 17.67 6.24 7.70
C THR A 55 18.74 7.33 7.82
N ARG A 56 19.60 7.19 8.83
CA ARG A 56 20.74 8.10 9.07
C ARG A 56 22.01 7.27 9.23
N SER A 57 22.94 7.40 8.30
CA SER A 57 24.22 6.69 8.30
C SER A 57 25.38 7.67 8.49
N ARG A 58 26.43 7.20 9.17
CA ARG A 58 27.74 7.88 9.24
C ARG A 58 28.70 7.12 8.36
N LEU A 59 29.17 7.74 7.30
CA LEU A 59 30.19 7.17 6.43
C LEU A 59 31.58 7.33 7.07
N SER A 60 32.51 6.44 6.73
CA SER A 60 33.84 6.37 7.37
C SER A 60 34.70 7.63 7.18
N GLN A 61 34.29 8.57 6.31
CA GLN A 61 34.92 9.88 6.12
C GLN A 61 34.25 11.03 6.91
N GLY A 62 33.32 10.74 7.82
CA GLY A 62 32.62 11.78 8.61
C GLY A 62 31.45 12.44 7.89
N GLN A 63 31.18 12.05 6.64
CA GLN A 63 29.97 12.44 5.91
C GLN A 63 28.74 11.79 6.58
N ASN A 64 27.68 12.59 6.80
CA ASN A 64 26.38 12.09 7.23
C ASN A 64 25.47 12.01 6.00
N GLU A 65 24.89 10.84 5.79
CA GLU A 65 23.85 10.62 4.79
C GLU A 65 22.52 10.44 5.50
N GLN A 66 21.51 11.15 5.00
CA GLN A 66 20.13 11.07 5.47
C GLN A 66 19.25 10.64 4.31
N GLN A 67 18.48 9.58 4.53
CA GLN A 67 17.51 9.07 3.57
C GLN A 67 16.13 9.07 4.18
N PHE A 68 15.16 9.56 3.42
CA PHE A 68 13.74 9.47 3.73
C PHE A 68 13.03 8.80 2.57
N LEU A 69 12.25 7.76 2.85
CA LEU A 69 11.57 6.96 1.84
C LEU A 69 10.09 6.82 2.22
N VAL A 70 9.22 6.98 1.23
CA VAL A 70 7.81 6.58 1.32
C VAL A 70 7.66 5.28 0.56
N ASP A 71 7.10 4.28 1.22
CA ASP A 71 6.85 2.96 0.69
C ASP A 71 5.35 2.75 0.50
N VAL A 72 4.96 2.11 -0.60
CA VAL A 72 3.58 1.73 -0.89
C VAL A 72 3.57 0.33 -1.48
N LEU A 73 2.76 -0.54 -0.91
CA LEU A 73 2.56 -1.91 -1.36
C LEU A 73 1.07 -2.12 -1.68
N LEU A 74 0.80 -2.50 -2.92
CA LEU A 74 -0.51 -2.91 -3.39
C LEU A 74 -0.56 -4.43 -3.50
N ARG A 75 -1.61 -5.05 -2.97
CA ARG A 75 -1.80 -6.51 -2.98
C ARG A 75 -3.21 -6.84 -3.42
N THR A 76 -3.36 -7.79 -4.34
CA THR A 76 -4.68 -8.27 -4.77
C THR A 76 -4.71 -9.77 -4.96
N GLY A 77 -5.75 -10.42 -4.46
CA GLY A 77 -5.96 -11.86 -4.62
C GLY A 77 -6.54 -12.18 -5.99
N ILE A 78 -5.84 -13.02 -6.76
CA ILE A 78 -6.33 -13.56 -8.04
C ILE A 78 -7.11 -14.86 -7.76
N THR A 79 -6.56 -15.74 -6.93
CA THR A 79 -7.20 -16.97 -6.46
C THR A 79 -6.92 -17.17 -4.97
N SER A 80 -7.50 -18.20 -4.33
CA SER A 80 -7.25 -18.49 -2.91
C SER A 80 -5.79 -18.86 -2.59
N ARG A 81 -4.94 -18.99 -3.61
CA ARG A 81 -3.51 -19.33 -3.48
C ARG A 81 -2.59 -18.42 -4.30
N LEU A 82 -3.16 -17.51 -5.08
CA LEU A 82 -2.40 -16.65 -5.99
C LEU A 82 -2.73 -15.20 -5.70
N GLU A 83 -1.69 -14.43 -5.40
CA GLU A 83 -1.75 -13.00 -5.13
C GLU A 83 -0.82 -12.26 -6.09
N ALA A 84 -1.25 -11.12 -6.60
CA ALA A 84 -0.40 -10.15 -7.28
C ALA A 84 0.00 -9.05 -6.30
N ARG A 85 1.28 -8.70 -6.32
CA ARG A 85 1.87 -7.67 -5.45
C ARG A 85 2.62 -6.65 -6.29
N LEU A 86 2.45 -5.38 -5.98
CA LEU A 86 3.20 -4.27 -6.55
C LEU A 86 3.77 -3.42 -5.41
N ASP A 87 5.08 -3.46 -5.29
CA ASP A 87 5.88 -2.70 -4.33
C ASP A 87 6.46 -1.47 -5.04
N MET A 88 6.33 -0.28 -4.44
CA MET A 88 6.79 0.97 -5.01
C MET A 88 7.29 1.94 -3.95
N ASN A 89 8.35 2.67 -4.29
CA ASN A 89 8.88 3.75 -3.47
C ASN A 89 8.65 5.09 -4.20
N PRO A 90 7.43 5.67 -4.13
CA PRO A 90 7.08 6.85 -4.93
C PRO A 90 7.89 8.10 -4.56
N LEU A 91 8.44 8.15 -3.34
CA LEU A 91 9.28 9.25 -2.89
C LEU A 91 10.51 8.71 -2.19
N VAL A 92 11.68 9.07 -2.72
CA VAL A 92 12.98 8.87 -2.10
C VAL A 92 13.67 10.21 -2.04
N TRP A 93 13.99 10.67 -0.83
CA TRP A 93 14.74 11.89 -0.59
C TRP A 93 16.07 11.55 0.06
N LEU A 94 17.16 11.90 -0.64
CA LEU A 94 18.53 11.77 -0.16
C LEU A 94 19.07 13.15 0.18
N LYS A 95 19.70 13.27 1.34
CA LYS A 95 20.41 14.47 1.77
C LYS A 95 21.80 14.09 2.25
N ASP A 96 22.78 14.47 1.43
CA ASP A 96 24.19 14.48 1.83
C ASP A 96 24.46 15.73 2.65
N ALA A 97 24.92 15.56 3.89
CA ALA A 97 25.18 16.68 4.79
C ALA A 97 26.56 17.32 4.58
N ASP A 98 27.09 17.34 3.36
CA ASP A 98 28.42 17.90 3.06
C ASP A 98 28.36 19.23 2.32
N THR A 99 27.41 20.11 2.69
CA THR A 99 27.55 21.54 2.40
C THR A 99 28.45 22.16 3.45
N ASN A 100 29.75 22.07 3.21
CA ASN A 100 30.75 22.94 3.82
C ASN A 100 30.45 24.39 3.43
N ILE A 101 29.61 25.09 4.20
CA ILE A 101 29.52 26.56 4.16
C ILE A 101 30.63 27.14 5.04
N GLY A 102 31.88 26.95 4.61
CA GLY A 102 33.00 27.73 5.11
C GLY A 102 32.90 29.17 4.61
N PHE A 103 32.73 30.11 5.55
CA PHE A 103 33.10 31.52 5.39
C PHE A 103 34.13 31.86 6.46
#